data_AF-A0A0G1SH49-F1
#
_entry.id   AF-A0A0G1SH49-F1
#
_cell.length_a   1.000
_cell.length_b   1.000
_cell.length_c   1.000
_cell.angle_alpha   90.00
_cell.angle_beta   90.00
_cell.angle_gamma   90.00
#
_symmetry.space_group_name_H-M   'P 1'
#
loop_
_entity.id
_entity.type
_entity.pdbx_description
1 polymer ?
#
loop_
_entity_poly.entity_id
_entity_poly.type
_entity_poly.pdbx_seq_one_letter_code
_entity_poly.pdbx_strand_id
1 'polypeptide(L)'
;FQLHKFRSMIPDAHIRLRTDPTLKKLYEEYKKSSYKLTQDSRVTKVGKFIRKFSLDEVPQMLNILKGDMSLIGPRPYFADELEEQQLKYPHTKDLVKKALSVRPGITGQWQVSGRSAINFDKRIEII
;
A
#
# COMPACT_ATOMS: atom_id res chain seq x y z
N PHE A 1 12.37 7.00 -3.45
CA PHE A 1 13.19 5.77 -3.61
C PHE A 1 12.41 4.72 -4.38
N GLN A 2 13.05 3.66 -4.86
CA GLN A 2 12.36 2.53 -5.51
C GLN A 2 12.05 1.45 -4.48
N LEU A 3 10.78 1.14 -4.26
CA LEU A 3 10.37 0.06 -3.35
C LEU A 3 10.51 -1.31 -4.03
N HIS A 4 11.42 -2.15 -3.54
CA HIS A 4 11.64 -3.48 -4.10
C HIS A 4 10.58 -4.47 -3.62
N LYS A 5 9.98 -5.24 -4.53
CA LYS A 5 8.95 -6.23 -4.22
C LYS A 5 8.98 -7.37 -5.24
N PHE A 6 8.72 -8.62 -4.81
CA PHE A 6 8.51 -9.68 -5.81
C PHE A 6 7.20 -9.45 -6.56
N ARG A 7 7.24 -9.72 -7.86
CA ARG A 7 6.07 -9.61 -8.72
C ARG A 7 5.07 -10.72 -8.39
N SER A 8 3.93 -10.34 -7.82
CA SER A 8 2.81 -11.24 -7.51
C SER A 8 1.61 -11.06 -8.44
N MET A 9 1.67 -10.13 -9.39
CA MET A 9 0.57 -9.77 -10.29
C MET A 9 1.02 -9.86 -11.75
N ILE A 10 0.04 -9.85 -12.66
CA ILE A 10 0.30 -9.71 -14.10
C ILE A 10 1.13 -8.45 -14.41
N PRO A 11 1.85 -8.42 -15.54
CA PRO A 11 2.53 -7.21 -15.98
C PRO A 11 1.61 -6.00 -16.02
N ASP A 12 2.17 -4.88 -15.58
CA ASP A 12 1.50 -3.57 -15.59
C ASP A 12 0.17 -3.53 -14.84
N ALA A 13 -0.04 -4.43 -13.87
CA ALA A 13 -1.29 -4.53 -13.11
C ALA A 13 -1.79 -3.20 -12.54
N HIS A 14 -0.87 -2.31 -12.14
CA HIS A 14 -1.20 -0.97 -11.64
C HIS A 14 -1.71 -0.02 -12.74
N ILE A 15 -1.08 -0.06 -13.92
CA ILE A 15 -1.49 0.72 -15.09
C ILE A 15 -2.81 0.18 -15.62
N ARG A 16 -2.89 -1.13 -15.83
CA ARG A 16 -4.09 -1.82 -16.35
C ARG A 16 -5.32 -1.55 -15.49
N LEU A 17 -5.20 -1.54 -14.16
CA LEU A 17 -6.35 -1.21 -13.31
C LEU A 17 -6.94 0.18 -13.59
N ARG A 18 -6.10 1.16 -13.96
CA ARG A 18 -6.53 2.54 -14.24
C ARG A 18 -6.98 2.75 -15.68
N THR A 19 -6.40 2.03 -16.63
CA THR A 19 -6.57 2.30 -18.06
C THR A 19 -7.44 1.28 -18.78
N ASP A 20 -7.53 0.04 -18.30
CA ASP A 20 -8.28 -1.04 -18.94
C ASP A 20 -9.78 -0.90 -18.63
N PRO A 21 -10.64 -0.64 -19.63
CA PRO A 21 -12.08 -0.50 -19.40
C PRO A 21 -12.72 -1.72 -18.75
N THR A 22 -12.18 -2.91 -18.99
CA THR A 22 -12.67 -4.17 -18.40
C THR A 22 -12.45 -4.23 -16.89
N LEU A 23 -11.46 -3.49 -16.38
CA LEU A 23 -11.11 -3.41 -14.96
C LEU A 23 -11.75 -2.21 -14.25
N LYS A 24 -12.53 -1.38 -14.95
CA LYS A 24 -13.14 -0.17 -14.37
C LYS A 24 -13.93 -0.46 -13.10
N LYS A 25 -14.76 -1.50 -13.09
CA LYS A 25 -15.54 -1.89 -11.90
C LYS A 25 -14.63 -2.28 -10.73
N LEU A 26 -13.53 -2.97 -11.03
CA LEU A 26 -12.52 -3.38 -10.05
C LEU A 26 -11.76 -2.16 -9.49
N TYR A 27 -11.50 -1.14 -10.31
CA TYR A 27 -10.87 0.10 -9.89
C TYR A 27 -11.77 0.93 -8.96
N GLU A 28 -13.07 1.02 -9.28
CA GLU A 28 -14.04 1.68 -8.40
C GLU A 28 -14.13 0.97 -7.03
N GLU A 29 -14.14 -0.36 -7.02
CA GLU A 29 -14.10 -1.15 -5.78
C GLU A 29 -12.79 -0.92 -5.02
N TYR A 30 -11.66 -0.90 -5.72
CA TYR A 30 -10.34 -0.59 -5.13
C TYR A 30 -10.34 0.76 -4.41
N LYS A 31 -10.91 1.81 -5.01
CA LYS A 31 -11.04 3.13 -4.39
C LYS A 31 -11.98 3.13 -3.18
N LYS A 32 -13.12 2.45 -3.29
CA LYS A 32 -14.11 2.35 -2.20
C LYS A 32 -13.56 1.59 -0.99
N SER A 33 -12.75 0.56 -1.23
CA SER A 33 -12.18 -0.32 -0.21
C SER A 33 -10.80 0.14 0.28
N SER A 34 -10.59 1.46 0.35
CA SER A 34 -9.36 2.08 0.86
C SER A 34 -8.09 1.49 0.22
N TYR A 35 -8.10 1.40 -1.11
CA TYR A 35 -6.96 0.96 -1.93
C TYR A 35 -6.55 -0.49 -1.66
N LYS A 36 -7.54 -1.35 -1.36
CA LYS A 36 -7.34 -2.77 -1.18
C LYS A 36 -8.48 -3.59 -1.78
N LEU A 37 -8.11 -4.67 -2.48
CA LEU A 37 -9.05 -5.66 -3.00
C LEU A 37 -8.80 -7.00 -2.29
N THR A 38 -9.87 -7.67 -1.89
CA THR A 38 -9.83 -9.03 -1.33
C THR A 38 -9.74 -10.08 -2.44
N GLN A 39 -10.49 -9.91 -3.54
CA GLN A 39 -10.44 -10.78 -4.71
C GLN A 39 -9.98 -10.01 -5.93
N ASP A 40 -8.66 -10.01 -6.15
CA ASP A 40 -8.04 -9.28 -7.24
C ASP A 40 -7.68 -10.24 -8.39
N SER A 41 -8.38 -10.11 -9.51
CA SER A 41 -8.19 -10.93 -10.71
C SER A 41 -6.81 -10.75 -11.36
N ARG A 42 -6.07 -9.69 -11.00
CA ARG A 42 -4.71 -9.42 -11.50
C ARG A 42 -3.64 -10.25 -10.80
N VAL A 43 -3.96 -10.91 -9.70
CA VAL A 43 -3.03 -11.73 -8.92
C VAL A 43 -2.91 -13.12 -9.54
N THR A 44 -1.68 -13.53 -9.87
CA THR A 44 -1.42 -14.85 -10.47
C THR A 44 -1.56 -15.96 -9.43
N LYS A 45 -1.72 -17.22 -9.86
CA LYS A 45 -1.80 -18.38 -8.94
C LYS A 45 -0.57 -18.46 -8.02
N VAL A 46 0.63 -18.31 -8.59
CA VAL A 46 1.90 -18.23 -7.83
C VAL A 46 1.93 -16.97 -6.96
N GLY A 47 1.44 -15.84 -7.47
CA GLY A 47 1.32 -14.61 -6.71
C GLY A 47 0.46 -14.74 -5.45
N LYS A 48 -0.61 -15.55 -5.48
CA LYS A 48 -1.40 -15.85 -4.28
C LYS A 48 -0.57 -16.55 -3.21
N PHE A 49 0.30 -17.49 -3.59
CA PHE A 49 1.22 -18.15 -2.66
C PHE A 49 2.22 -17.14 -2.07
N ILE A 50 2.88 -16.35 -2.92
CA ILE A 50 3.84 -15.32 -2.48
C ILE A 50 3.21 -14.38 -1.44
N ARG A 51 2.01 -13.85 -1.72
CA ARG A 51 1.30 -12.93 -0.83
C ARG A 51 0.78 -13.60 0.45
N LYS A 52 0.40 -14.89 0.38
CA LYS A 52 -0.06 -15.66 1.54
C LYS A 52 1.03 -15.78 2.61
N PHE A 53 2.28 -15.92 2.18
CA PHE A 53 3.45 -16.04 3.05
C PHE A 53 4.22 -14.72 3.20
N SER A 54 3.68 -13.59 2.73
CA SER A 54 4.33 -12.27 2.75
C SER A 54 5.74 -12.27 2.14
N LEU A 55 6.02 -13.21 1.24
CA LEU A 55 7.33 -13.34 0.62
C LEU A 55 7.60 -12.18 -0.35
N ASP A 56 6.54 -11.52 -0.83
CA ASP A 56 6.63 -10.41 -1.74
C ASP A 56 7.42 -9.23 -1.17
N GLU A 57 7.49 -9.09 0.15
CA GLU A 57 8.15 -7.98 0.84
C GLU A 57 9.60 -8.26 1.22
N VAL A 58 10.10 -9.49 1.04
CA VAL A 58 11.49 -9.87 1.32
C VAL A 58 12.51 -8.95 0.61
N PRO A 59 12.31 -8.55 -0.66
CA PRO A 59 13.22 -7.62 -1.33
C PRO A 59 13.32 -6.23 -0.68
N GLN A 60 12.33 -5.81 0.13
CA GLN A 60 12.37 -4.52 0.85
C GLN A 60 13.49 -4.47 1.89
N MET A 61 14.05 -5.62 2.30
CA MET A 61 15.25 -5.65 3.13
C MET A 61 16.41 -4.88 2.48
N LEU A 62 16.51 -4.91 1.14
CA LEU A 62 17.50 -4.12 0.41
C LEU A 62 17.27 -2.61 0.57
N ASN A 63 16.02 -2.16 0.66
CA ASN A 63 15.70 -0.76 0.92
C ASN A 63 16.09 -0.34 2.34
N ILE A 64 15.95 -1.24 3.32
CA ILE A 64 16.44 -0.99 4.69
C ILE A 64 17.96 -0.85 4.69
N LEU A 65 18.67 -1.78 4.04
CA LEU A 65 20.13 -1.75 3.99
C LEU A 65 20.68 -0.51 3.25
N LYS A 66 19.96 -0.01 2.24
CA LYS A 66 20.27 1.24 1.55
C LYS A 66 19.96 2.50 2.36
N GLY A 67 19.19 2.38 3.44
CA GLY A 67 18.73 3.51 4.27
C GLY A 67 17.49 4.24 3.75
N ASP A 68 16.83 3.70 2.72
CA ASP A 68 15.57 4.24 2.16
C ASP A 68 14.37 3.95 3.08
N MET A 69 14.42 2.83 3.82
CA MET A 69 13.36 2.34 4.70
C MET A 69 13.91 2.02 6.10
N SER A 70 13.01 1.92 7.07
CA SER A 70 13.26 1.37 8.40
C SER A 70 12.55 0.03 8.59
N LEU A 71 12.89 -0.69 9.65
CA LEU A 71 12.14 -1.89 10.03
C LEU A 71 10.74 -1.51 10.53
N ILE A 72 10.66 -0.49 11.39
CA ILE A 72 9.43 0.04 11.98
C ILE A 72 9.20 1.47 11.48
N GLY A 73 8.02 1.75 10.94
CA GLY A 73 7.65 3.07 10.41
C GLY A 73 6.26 3.09 9.76
N PRO A 74 5.83 4.26 9.27
CA PRO A 74 4.57 4.38 8.54
C PRO A 74 4.62 3.63 7.22
N ARG A 75 3.44 3.25 6.74
CA ARG A 75 3.28 2.61 5.43
C ARG A 75 3.76 3.55 4.32
N PRO A 76 4.51 3.06 3.31
CA PRO A 76 4.72 3.82 2.08
C PRO A 76 3.41 3.90 1.27
N TYR A 77 3.00 5.10 0.91
CA TYR A 77 1.81 5.37 0.10
C TYR A 77 2.18 5.87 -1.30
N PHE A 78 1.30 5.64 -2.26
CA PHE A 78 1.41 6.33 -3.55
C PHE A 78 0.94 7.78 -3.43
N ALA A 79 1.50 8.67 -4.25
CA ALA A 79 1.18 10.10 -4.20
C ALA A 79 -0.29 10.36 -4.55
N ASP A 80 -0.82 9.67 -5.56
CA ASP A 80 -2.23 9.76 -5.96
C ASP A 80 -3.17 9.20 -4.88
N GLU A 81 -2.80 8.09 -4.23
CA GLU A 81 -3.54 7.55 -3.09
C GLU A 81 -3.61 8.57 -1.95
N LEU A 82 -2.50 9.22 -1.58
CA LEU A 82 -2.50 10.24 -0.53
C LEU A 82 -3.37 11.44 -0.88
N GLU A 83 -3.29 11.93 -2.12
CA GLU A 83 -4.09 13.07 -2.56
C GLU A 83 -5.59 12.77 -2.44
N GLU A 84 -6.04 11.62 -2.95
CA GLU A 84 -7.44 11.21 -2.86
C GLU A 84 -7.90 10.98 -1.40
N GLN A 85 -7.04 10.40 -0.56
CA GLN A 85 -7.35 10.19 0.85
C GLN A 85 -7.40 11.51 1.62
N GLN A 86 -6.55 12.48 1.31
CA GLN A 86 -6.58 13.81 1.92
C GLN A 86 -7.81 14.62 1.48
N LEU A 87 -8.28 14.46 0.23
CA LEU A 87 -9.56 15.02 -0.20
C LEU A 87 -10.74 14.41 0.57
N LYS A 88 -10.70 13.11 0.83
CA LYS A 88 -11.74 12.40 1.59
C LYS A 88 -11.70 12.68 3.10
N TYR A 89 -10.50 12.88 3.65
CA TYR A 89 -10.24 13.12 5.07
C TYR A 89 -9.35 14.36 5.29
N PRO A 90 -9.87 15.59 5.11
CA PRO A 90 -9.06 16.82 5.14
C PRO A 90 -8.32 17.06 6.47
N HIS A 91 -8.87 16.57 7.58
CA HIS A 91 -8.27 16.67 8.93
C HIS A 91 -6.95 15.89 9.07
N THR A 92 -6.63 14.98 8.14
CA THR A 92 -5.42 14.16 8.19
C THR A 92 -4.17 14.86 7.66
N LYS A 93 -4.28 16.09 7.15
CA LYS A 93 -3.19 16.78 6.43
C LYS A 93 -1.88 16.87 7.24
N ASP A 94 -1.98 17.25 8.52
CA ASP A 94 -0.80 17.37 9.39
C ASP A 94 -0.23 16.00 9.77
N LEU A 95 -1.08 14.99 9.95
CA LEU A 95 -0.67 13.60 10.22
C LEU A 95 0.08 13.00 9.02
N VAL A 96 -0.40 13.25 7.80
CA VAL A 96 0.29 12.84 6.57
C VAL A 96 1.65 13.53 6.46
N LYS A 97 1.74 14.84 6.77
CA LYS A 97 3.03 15.55 6.77
C LYS A 97 4.02 14.94 7.75
N LYS A 98 3.57 14.55 8.95
CA LYS A 98 4.38 13.85 9.95
C LYS A 98 4.77 12.44 9.50
N ALA A 99 3.86 11.72 8.84
CA ALA A 99 4.14 10.40 8.26
C ALA A 99 5.27 10.46 7.22
N LEU A 100 5.24 11.49 6.38
CA LEU A 100 6.22 11.68 5.30
C LEU A 100 7.57 12.24 5.80
N SER A 101 7.64 12.78 7.03
CA SER A 101 8.90 13.27 7.61
C SER A 101 9.79 12.18 8.20
N VAL A 102 9.28 10.94 8.29
CA VAL A 102 10.03 9.79 8.81
C VAL A 102 10.21 8.73 7.72
N ARG A 103 11.20 7.84 7.90
CA ARG A 103 11.40 6.73 6.95
C ARG A 103 10.23 5.76 7.02
N PRO A 104 9.71 5.28 5.87
CA PRO A 104 8.66 4.27 5.86
C PRO A 104 9.18 2.92 6.35
N GLY A 105 8.29 2.15 6.97
CA GLY A 105 8.60 0.85 7.58
C GLY A 105 8.05 -0.35 6.80
N ILE A 106 8.72 -1.50 6.93
CA ILE A 106 8.13 -2.80 6.53
C ILE A 106 6.97 -3.16 7.47
N THR A 107 7.09 -2.85 8.75
CA THR A 107 6.02 -2.99 9.74
C THR A 107 5.81 -1.69 10.50
N GLY A 108 4.70 -1.58 11.23
CA GLY A 108 4.35 -0.40 12.00
C GLY A 108 3.14 -0.65 12.89
N GLN A 109 2.80 0.32 13.73
CA GLN A 109 1.67 0.20 14.66
C GLN A 109 0.35 -0.12 13.93
N TRP A 110 0.12 0.51 12.77
CA TRP A 110 -1.02 0.18 11.91
C TRP A 110 -1.09 -1.30 11.47
N GLN A 111 0.05 -1.98 11.33
CA GLN A 111 0.13 -3.37 10.89
C GLN A 111 -0.15 -4.37 12.02
N VAL A 112 0.05 -3.98 13.28
CA VAL A 112 -0.26 -4.80 14.46
C VAL A 112 -1.66 -4.52 15.02
N SER A 113 -2.17 -3.29 14.89
CA SER A 113 -3.45 -2.88 15.48
C SER A 113 -4.71 -3.28 14.71
N GLY A 114 -4.58 -3.95 13.56
CA GLY A 114 -5.74 -4.35 12.73
C GLY A 114 -5.45 -4.45 11.23
N ARG A 115 -4.21 -4.19 10.80
CA ARG A 115 -3.75 -4.26 9.41
C ARG A 115 -4.63 -3.44 8.48
N SER A 116 -5.46 -4.14 7.71
CA SER A 116 -6.27 -3.56 6.64
C SER A 116 -7.73 -3.35 7.02
N ALA A 117 -8.14 -3.74 8.23
CA ALA A 117 -9.47 -3.44 8.74
C ALA A 117 -9.58 -1.97 9.20
N ILE A 118 -8.45 -1.30 9.43
CA ILE A 118 -8.40 0.10 9.84
C ILE A 118 -8.40 0.98 8.59
N ASN A 119 -9.37 1.91 8.55
CA ASN A 119 -9.50 2.92 7.51
C ASN A 119 -8.36 3.96 7.58
N PHE A 120 -8.14 4.71 6.50
CA PHE A 120 -6.99 5.61 6.36
C PHE A 120 -6.88 6.66 7.48
N ASP A 121 -7.98 7.33 7.81
CA ASP A 121 -8.10 8.33 8.88
C ASP A 121 -7.56 7.82 10.22
N LYS A 122 -7.99 6.63 10.63
CA LYS A 122 -7.49 6.00 11.85
C LYS A 122 -6.08 5.45 11.69
N ARG A 123 -5.71 5.00 10.48
CA ARG A 123 -4.39 4.41 10.20
C ARG A 123 -3.27 5.44 10.34
N ILE A 124 -3.51 6.67 9.88
CA ILE A 124 -2.54 7.76 9.90
C ILE A 124 -2.40 8.41 11.29
N GLU A 125 -3.35 8.17 12.20
CA GLU A 125 -3.21 8.53 13.62
C GLU A 125 -2.26 7.60 14.38
N ILE A 126 -2.17 6.34 13.96
CA ILE A 126 -1.40 5.28 14.64
C ILE A 126 -0.02 5.12 13.97
N ILE A 127 0.71 6.23 13.85
CA ILE A 127 2.09 6.29 13.30
C ILE A 127 3.12 6.23 14.41
#